data_AF-A0A8S4QHZ9-F1
#
_entry.id   AF-A0A8S4QHZ9-F1
#
_cell.length_a   1.000
_cell.length_b   1.000
_cell.length_c   1.000
_cell.angle_alpha   90.00
_cell.angle_beta   90.00
_cell.angle_gamma   90.00
#
_symmetry.space_group_name_H-M   'P 1'
#
loop_
_entity.id
_entity.type
_entity.pdbx_description
1 polymer ?
#
loop_
_entity_poly.entity_id
_entity_poly.type
_entity_poly.pdbx_seq_one_letter_code
_entity_poly.pdbx_strand_id
1 'polypeptide(L)'
;MASLTFKDNSGGNVPSPNIKSIIYEDAAQNKYTFGVDNATNVFNTFKYEPNGAAEIDYSATATKFMTGGAIATLLGIGTNVDAIKTKTDSIPADLSADLVTIKTQVGTDLISGIKAKTDKITDTLGADVTAIKAKTDKMPADLNAELIKLTTIGNAINGNGNVTEAAKAVLESSFKKAIKEAGEDGSEWLKNEIKEIVSQPSFEIPTDSSSPLSWDW
;
A
#
# COMPACT_ATOMS: atom_id res chain seq x y z
N MET A 1 -39.88 -86.98 2.74
CA MET A 1 -40.31 -85.74 2.05
C MET A 1 -39.70 -84.58 2.82
N ALA A 2 -39.06 -83.62 2.16
CA ALA A 2 -38.53 -82.44 2.85
C ALA A 2 -39.70 -81.53 3.29
N SER A 3 -39.58 -80.90 4.46
CA SER A 3 -40.61 -80.01 4.98
C SER A 3 -40.05 -78.64 5.35
N LEU A 4 -40.86 -77.60 5.16
CA LEU A 4 -40.55 -76.22 5.52
C LEU A 4 -41.59 -75.74 6.53
N THR A 5 -41.14 -75.25 7.67
CA THR A 5 -42.01 -74.77 8.76
C THR A 5 -41.61 -73.36 9.20
N PHE A 6 -42.61 -72.52 9.50
CA PHE A 6 -42.45 -71.15 10.01
C PHE A 6 -42.90 -71.06 11.48
N LYS A 7 -42.11 -70.42 12.36
CA LYS A 7 -42.42 -70.29 13.79
C LYS A 7 -42.50 -68.84 14.31
N ASP A 8 -43.33 -68.63 15.33
CA ASP A 8 -43.53 -67.35 16.04
C ASP A 8 -42.67 -67.19 17.31
N ASN A 9 -42.93 -66.12 18.10
CA ASN A 9 -42.21 -65.75 19.33
C ASN A 9 -42.23 -66.82 20.44
N SER A 10 -43.18 -67.76 20.39
CA SER A 10 -43.36 -68.81 21.38
C SER A 10 -42.97 -70.20 20.82
N GLY A 11 -42.46 -70.25 19.60
CA GLY A 11 -42.09 -71.49 18.90
C GLY A 11 -43.26 -72.22 18.24
N GLY A 12 -44.44 -71.57 18.14
CA GLY A 12 -45.64 -72.12 17.50
C GLY A 12 -45.63 -71.92 15.97
N ASN A 13 -46.25 -72.85 15.23
CA ASN A 13 -46.30 -72.79 13.76
C ASN A 13 -47.24 -71.66 13.29
N VAL A 14 -46.82 -70.85 12.31
CA VAL A 14 -47.61 -69.68 11.85
C VAL A 14 -47.78 -69.56 10.32
N PRO A 15 -48.94 -69.03 9.84
CA PRO A 15 -49.20 -68.82 8.40
C PRO A 15 -48.58 -67.56 7.75
N SER A 16 -47.75 -66.76 8.47
CA SER A 16 -47.04 -65.50 8.08
C SER A 16 -47.78 -64.16 8.40
N PRO A 17 -47.12 -62.98 8.61
CA PRO A 17 -45.67 -62.64 8.57
C PRO A 17 -45.17 -61.95 9.85
N ASN A 18 -44.56 -62.71 10.76
CA ASN A 18 -43.58 -62.22 11.74
C ASN A 18 -42.63 -63.39 12.04
N ILE A 19 -42.02 -63.90 10.98
CA ILE A 19 -41.22 -65.12 10.99
C ILE A 19 -39.86 -64.80 11.61
N LYS A 20 -39.59 -65.34 12.80
CA LYS A 20 -38.27 -65.19 13.47
C LYS A 20 -37.33 -66.33 13.16
N SER A 21 -37.87 -67.50 12.85
CA SER A 21 -37.06 -68.64 12.43
C SER A 21 -37.74 -69.44 11.34
N ILE A 22 -36.90 -69.94 10.44
CA ILE A 22 -37.23 -70.88 9.38
C ILE A 22 -36.53 -72.17 9.74
N ILE A 23 -37.30 -73.26 9.77
CA ILE A 23 -36.77 -74.59 10.00
C ILE A 23 -37.00 -75.41 8.74
N TYR A 24 -35.92 -75.93 8.19
CA TYR A 24 -35.91 -76.86 7.08
C TYR A 24 -35.44 -78.23 7.58
N GLU A 25 -36.20 -79.27 7.27
CA GLU A 25 -35.81 -80.65 7.51
C GLU A 25 -35.64 -81.38 6.17
N ASP A 26 -34.46 -81.97 5.97
CA ASP A 26 -34.16 -82.72 4.76
C ASP A 26 -34.71 -84.15 4.78
N ALA A 27 -34.57 -84.88 3.67
CA ALA A 27 -35.06 -86.27 3.58
C ALA A 27 -34.31 -87.26 4.49
N ALA A 28 -33.10 -86.89 4.96
CA ALA A 28 -32.32 -87.67 5.92
C ALA A 28 -32.67 -87.31 7.38
N GLN A 29 -33.66 -86.43 7.59
CA GLN A 29 -34.13 -85.90 8.88
C GLN A 29 -33.10 -84.99 9.57
N ASN A 30 -32.15 -84.41 8.84
CA ASN A 30 -31.31 -83.34 9.40
C ASN A 30 -32.09 -82.02 9.39
N LYS A 31 -31.98 -81.24 10.47
CA LYS A 31 -32.68 -79.96 10.60
C LYS A 31 -31.71 -78.79 10.51
N TYR A 32 -32.17 -77.74 9.84
CA TYR A 32 -31.47 -76.48 9.65
C TYR A 32 -32.37 -75.37 10.16
N THR A 33 -31.90 -74.63 11.16
CA THR A 33 -32.62 -73.48 11.70
C THR A 33 -31.90 -72.20 11.33
N PHE A 34 -32.63 -71.32 10.67
CA PHE A 34 -32.21 -69.99 10.28
C PHE A 34 -33.09 -68.97 10.99
N GLY A 35 -32.53 -67.93 11.60
CA GLY A 35 -33.37 -67.01 12.34
C GLY A 35 -32.75 -65.67 12.69
N VAL A 36 -33.63 -64.82 13.19
CA VAL A 36 -33.39 -63.44 13.63
C VAL A 36 -33.63 -63.38 15.12
N ASP A 37 -32.65 -62.90 15.88
CA ASP A 37 -32.83 -62.61 17.31
C ASP A 37 -33.74 -61.39 17.49
N ASN A 38 -34.70 -61.57 18.40
CA ASN A 38 -35.72 -60.61 18.76
C ASN A 38 -35.16 -59.28 19.28
N ALA A 39 -33.96 -59.27 19.85
CA ALA A 39 -33.38 -58.05 20.41
C ALA A 39 -32.79 -57.10 19.36
N THR A 40 -32.36 -57.62 18.19
CA THR A 40 -31.54 -56.85 17.25
C THR A 40 -32.12 -56.76 15.84
N ASN A 41 -33.14 -57.58 15.49
CA ASN A 41 -33.64 -57.72 14.11
C ASN A 41 -32.54 -58.08 13.09
N VAL A 42 -31.42 -58.65 13.56
CA VAL A 42 -30.30 -59.09 12.73
C VAL A 42 -30.37 -60.62 12.57
N PHE A 43 -30.18 -61.09 11.34
CA PHE A 43 -30.07 -62.52 11.06
C PHE A 43 -28.82 -63.09 11.75
N ASN A 44 -29.00 -63.78 12.87
CA ASN A 44 -27.89 -64.16 13.71
C ASN A 44 -28.00 -65.58 14.26
N THR A 45 -29.09 -66.29 13.95
CA THR A 45 -29.27 -67.69 14.31
C THR A 45 -28.98 -68.58 13.11
N PHE A 46 -28.01 -69.48 13.26
CA PHE A 46 -27.80 -70.58 12.33
C PHE A 46 -27.45 -71.84 13.11
N LYS A 47 -28.34 -72.83 13.09
CA LYS A 47 -28.17 -74.10 13.82
C LYS A 47 -28.38 -75.28 12.89
N TYR A 48 -27.62 -76.34 13.13
CA TYR A 48 -27.71 -77.60 12.40
C TYR A 48 -27.87 -78.75 13.39
N GLU A 49 -28.94 -79.52 13.27
CA GLU A 49 -29.23 -80.71 14.09
C GLU A 49 -29.19 -81.94 13.17
N PRO A 50 -28.06 -82.66 13.10
CA PRO A 50 -27.97 -83.88 12.31
C PRO A 50 -28.82 -85.00 12.93
N ASN A 51 -29.38 -85.86 12.09
CA ASN A 51 -30.20 -86.99 12.55
C ASN A 51 -29.37 -87.93 13.45
N GLY A 52 -29.81 -88.12 14.70
CA GLY A 52 -29.15 -88.99 15.67
C GLY A 52 -27.89 -88.40 16.32
N ALA A 53 -27.63 -87.10 16.17
CA ALA A 53 -26.48 -86.42 16.77
C ALA A 53 -26.89 -85.11 17.49
N ALA A 54 -25.94 -84.51 18.22
CA ALA A 54 -26.17 -83.26 18.93
C ALA A 54 -26.25 -82.04 17.98
N GLU A 55 -27.06 -81.05 18.35
CA GLU A 55 -27.15 -79.76 17.67
C GLU A 55 -25.79 -79.04 17.66
N ILE A 56 -25.45 -78.47 16.50
CA ILE A 56 -24.30 -77.60 16.30
C ILE A 56 -24.82 -76.17 16.10
N ASP A 57 -24.39 -75.27 16.98
CA ASP A 57 -24.77 -73.87 16.95
C ASP A 57 -23.69 -73.00 16.27
N TYR A 58 -23.99 -72.50 15.06
CA TYR A 58 -23.14 -71.59 14.30
C TYR A 58 -23.53 -70.11 14.48
N SER A 59 -24.46 -69.81 15.41
CA SER A 59 -25.02 -68.48 15.60
C SER A 59 -23.96 -67.44 15.99
N ALA A 60 -22.89 -67.83 16.69
CA ALA A 60 -21.77 -66.94 16.99
C ALA A 60 -21.04 -66.48 15.72
N THR A 61 -20.84 -67.37 14.74
CA THR A 61 -20.23 -67.04 13.44
C THR A 61 -21.15 -66.17 12.60
N ALA A 62 -22.45 -66.49 12.55
CA ALA A 62 -23.46 -65.68 11.86
C ALA A 62 -23.56 -64.26 12.47
N THR A 63 -23.61 -64.17 13.80
CA THR A 63 -23.57 -62.90 14.54
C THR A 63 -22.33 -62.11 14.18
N LYS A 64 -21.13 -62.73 14.26
CA LYS A 64 -19.88 -62.05 13.92
C LYS A 64 -19.80 -61.60 12.46
N PHE A 65 -20.47 -62.26 11.52
CA PHE A 65 -20.54 -61.80 10.13
C PHE A 65 -21.40 -60.53 9.99
N MET A 66 -22.53 -60.49 10.71
CA MET A 66 -23.47 -59.37 10.64
C MET A 66 -23.07 -58.17 11.49
N THR A 67 -22.51 -58.41 12.67
CA THR A 67 -22.15 -57.36 13.63
C THR A 67 -20.64 -57.11 13.70
N GLY A 68 -19.83 -58.04 13.20
CA GLY A 68 -18.37 -57.97 13.22
C GLY A 68 -17.74 -57.77 11.85
N GLY A 69 -16.71 -56.94 11.81
CA GLY A 69 -15.73 -56.88 10.73
C GLY A 69 -16.29 -56.40 9.39
N ALA A 70 -16.73 -57.29 8.52
CA ALA A 70 -16.97 -57.00 7.09
C ALA A 70 -18.15 -56.04 6.86
N ILE A 71 -19.33 -56.32 7.42
CA ILE A 71 -20.52 -55.47 7.23
C ILE A 71 -20.40 -54.15 7.99
N ALA A 72 -19.88 -54.18 9.23
CA ALA A 72 -19.61 -52.96 9.99
C ALA A 72 -18.59 -52.04 9.29
N THR A 73 -17.54 -52.62 8.68
CA THR A 73 -16.58 -51.87 7.85
C THR A 73 -17.26 -51.27 6.62
N LEU A 74 -18.16 -52.02 5.96
CA LEU A 74 -18.89 -51.54 4.79
C LEU A 74 -19.83 -50.37 5.14
N LEU A 75 -20.50 -50.44 6.30
CA LEU A 75 -21.30 -49.32 6.83
C LEU A 75 -20.42 -48.09 7.14
N GLY A 76 -19.24 -48.29 7.73
CA GLY A 76 -18.27 -47.21 7.96
C GLY A 76 -17.73 -46.57 6.68
N ILE A 77 -17.56 -47.35 5.60
CA ILE A 77 -17.22 -46.82 4.27
C ILE A 77 -18.33 -45.87 3.79
N GLY A 78 -19.60 -46.23 3.97
CA GLY A 78 -20.73 -45.35 3.63
C GLY A 78 -20.63 -43.98 4.31
N THR A 79 -20.40 -43.96 5.62
CA THR A 79 -20.25 -42.69 6.38
C THR A 79 -19.06 -41.86 5.91
N ASN A 80 -17.94 -42.50 5.55
CA ASN A 80 -16.77 -41.81 5.04
C ASN A 80 -17.01 -41.21 3.64
N VAL A 81 -17.74 -41.94 2.78
CA VAL A 81 -18.13 -41.46 1.44
C VAL A 81 -19.02 -40.23 1.56
N ASP A 82 -19.99 -40.21 2.48
CA ASP A 82 -20.86 -39.05 2.70
C ASP A 82 -20.06 -37.83 3.20
N ALA A 83 -19.10 -38.05 4.10
CA ALA A 83 -18.22 -36.99 4.58
C ALA A 83 -17.29 -36.45 3.48
N ILE A 84 -16.74 -37.32 2.64
CA ILE A 84 -15.93 -36.96 1.47
C ILE A 84 -16.80 -36.16 0.50
N LYS A 85 -17.99 -36.66 0.16
CA LYS A 85 -18.93 -35.97 -0.73
C LYS A 85 -19.25 -34.58 -0.21
N THR A 86 -19.55 -34.43 1.08
CA THR A 86 -19.82 -33.11 1.68
C THR A 86 -18.65 -32.15 1.51
N LYS A 87 -17.41 -32.62 1.72
CA LYS A 87 -16.21 -31.81 1.51
C LYS A 87 -15.99 -31.48 0.03
N THR A 88 -16.19 -32.43 -0.86
CA THR A 88 -16.06 -32.24 -2.31
C THR A 88 -17.11 -31.29 -2.85
N ASP A 89 -18.37 -31.40 -2.42
CA ASP A 89 -19.47 -30.49 -2.80
C ASP A 89 -19.24 -29.06 -2.28
N SER A 90 -18.42 -28.89 -1.23
CA SER A 90 -18.00 -27.58 -0.71
C SER A 90 -16.86 -26.93 -1.50
N ILE A 91 -16.21 -27.66 -2.41
CA ILE A 91 -15.19 -27.09 -3.30
C ILE A 91 -15.93 -26.31 -4.40
N PRO A 92 -15.64 -25.01 -4.60
CA PRO A 92 -16.22 -24.24 -5.69
C PRO A 92 -16.04 -24.94 -7.04
N ALA A 93 -17.11 -24.96 -7.84
CA ALA A 93 -17.13 -25.67 -9.12
C ALA A 93 -16.15 -25.07 -10.15
N ASP A 94 -15.83 -23.78 -10.02
CA ASP A 94 -14.97 -23.08 -10.98
C ASP A 94 -13.91 -22.22 -10.28
N LEU A 95 -12.80 -22.86 -9.92
CA LEU A 95 -11.59 -22.17 -9.44
C LEU A 95 -10.95 -21.27 -10.53
N SER A 96 -11.32 -21.46 -11.81
CA SER A 96 -10.79 -20.65 -12.90
C SER A 96 -11.41 -19.26 -12.90
N ALA A 97 -12.70 -19.13 -12.56
CA ALA A 97 -13.36 -17.83 -12.42
C ALA A 97 -12.74 -16.98 -11.29
N ASP A 98 -12.46 -17.59 -10.14
CA ASP A 98 -11.76 -16.94 -9.03
C ASP A 98 -10.35 -16.50 -9.45
N LEU A 99 -9.62 -17.36 -10.17
CA LEU A 99 -8.30 -17.05 -10.69
C LEU A 99 -8.32 -15.90 -11.71
N VAL A 100 -9.32 -15.86 -12.59
CA VAL A 100 -9.54 -14.76 -13.56
C VAL A 100 -9.84 -13.45 -12.83
N THR A 101 -10.65 -13.50 -11.76
CA THR A 101 -10.97 -12.32 -10.94
C THR A 101 -9.72 -11.77 -10.28
N ILE A 102 -8.91 -12.62 -9.64
CA ILE A 102 -7.63 -12.23 -9.03
C ILE A 102 -6.69 -11.65 -10.08
N LYS A 103 -6.56 -12.29 -11.25
CA LYS A 103 -5.69 -11.84 -12.33
C LYS A 103 -6.10 -10.47 -12.87
N THR A 104 -7.39 -10.20 -12.98
CA THR A 104 -7.92 -8.90 -13.42
C THR A 104 -7.68 -7.82 -12.37
N GLN A 105 -8.06 -8.09 -11.11
CA GLN A 105 -7.92 -7.14 -10.02
C GLN A 105 -6.46 -6.75 -9.74
N VAL A 106 -5.57 -7.74 -9.69
CA VAL A 106 -4.14 -7.52 -9.42
C VAL A 106 -3.42 -7.03 -10.68
N GLY A 107 -3.58 -7.75 -11.79
CA GLY A 107 -2.81 -7.53 -13.01
C GLY A 107 -3.18 -6.25 -13.73
N THR A 108 -4.48 -5.93 -13.79
CA THR A 108 -4.98 -4.81 -14.58
C THR A 108 -5.23 -3.60 -13.69
N ASP A 109 -6.09 -3.71 -12.67
CA ASP A 109 -6.53 -2.50 -11.96
C ASP A 109 -5.45 -1.94 -11.03
N LEU A 110 -4.89 -2.77 -10.16
CA LEU A 110 -3.93 -2.33 -9.16
C LEU A 110 -2.60 -1.93 -9.81
N ILE A 111 -2.03 -2.78 -10.67
CA ILE A 111 -0.74 -2.48 -11.31
C ILE A 111 -0.86 -1.27 -12.25
N SER A 112 -1.91 -1.16 -13.08
CA SER A 112 -2.08 0.02 -13.94
C SER A 112 -2.33 1.29 -13.11
N GLY A 113 -3.09 1.21 -12.02
CA GLY A 113 -3.30 2.33 -11.11
C GLY A 113 -2.02 2.81 -10.42
N ILE A 114 -1.17 1.88 -9.98
CA ILE A 114 0.16 2.18 -9.42
C ILE A 114 1.03 2.85 -10.48
N LYS A 115 1.11 2.26 -11.69
CA LYS A 115 1.89 2.81 -12.79
C LYS A 115 1.48 4.25 -13.12
N ALA A 116 0.19 4.53 -13.25
CA ALA A 116 -0.30 5.86 -13.54
C ALA A 116 0.07 6.89 -12.46
N LYS A 117 0.04 6.50 -11.18
CA LYS A 117 0.48 7.36 -10.07
C LYS A 117 2.00 7.61 -10.11
N THR A 118 2.79 6.57 -10.38
CA THR A 118 4.25 6.68 -10.49
C THR A 118 4.68 7.53 -11.69
N ASP A 119 4.03 7.37 -12.84
CA ASP A 119 4.29 8.19 -14.03
C ASP A 119 3.98 9.66 -13.72
N LYS A 120 2.85 9.96 -13.07
CA LYS A 120 2.49 11.32 -12.64
C LYS A 120 3.50 11.95 -11.67
N ILE A 121 4.05 11.17 -10.74
CA ILE A 121 5.11 11.62 -9.83
C ILE A 121 6.35 12.00 -10.64
N THR A 122 6.74 11.15 -11.59
CA THR A 122 7.92 11.37 -12.44
C THR A 122 7.78 12.64 -13.26
N ASP A 123 6.62 12.86 -13.89
CA ASP A 123 6.36 14.03 -14.71
C ASP A 123 6.32 15.32 -13.87
N THR A 124 5.59 15.32 -12.75
CA THR A 124 5.40 16.52 -11.93
C THR A 124 6.67 16.90 -11.19
N LEU A 125 7.27 15.96 -10.45
CA LEU A 125 8.51 16.25 -9.72
C LEU A 125 9.68 16.51 -10.66
N GLY A 126 9.74 15.83 -11.80
CA GLY A 126 10.76 16.09 -12.83
C GLY A 126 10.72 17.54 -13.31
N ALA A 127 9.53 18.02 -13.68
CA ALA A 127 9.32 19.40 -14.11
C ALA A 127 9.68 20.42 -13.00
N ASP A 128 9.21 20.18 -11.78
CA ASP A 128 9.48 21.06 -10.63
C ASP A 128 10.98 21.13 -10.32
N VAL A 129 11.68 19.99 -10.31
CA VAL A 129 13.14 19.93 -10.07
C VAL A 129 13.90 20.67 -11.16
N THR A 130 13.53 20.50 -12.44
CA THR A 130 14.14 21.26 -13.54
C THR A 130 13.90 22.77 -13.38
N ALA A 131 12.68 23.19 -13.02
CA ALA A 131 12.35 24.60 -12.82
C ALA A 131 13.09 25.21 -11.62
N ILE A 132 13.18 24.49 -10.50
CA ILE A 132 13.96 24.89 -9.31
C ILE A 132 15.43 25.04 -9.70
N LYS A 133 16.01 24.02 -10.35
CA LYS A 133 17.40 24.06 -10.80
C LYS A 133 17.66 25.27 -11.71
N ALA A 134 16.79 25.55 -12.66
CA ALA A 134 16.92 26.70 -13.56
C ALA A 134 16.84 28.06 -12.85
N LYS A 135 16.17 28.16 -11.69
CA LYS A 135 16.16 29.35 -10.84
C LYS A 135 17.42 29.43 -9.98
N THR A 136 17.81 28.32 -9.35
CA THR A 136 19.03 28.23 -8.54
C THR A 136 20.28 28.52 -9.35
N ASP A 137 20.39 28.00 -10.58
CA ASP A 137 21.52 28.24 -11.47
C ASP A 137 21.64 29.73 -11.90
N LYS A 138 20.58 30.54 -11.74
CA LYS A 138 20.61 32.00 -11.98
C LYS A 138 20.98 32.81 -10.74
N MET A 139 21.04 32.20 -9.57
CA MET A 139 21.43 32.91 -8.35
C MET A 139 22.95 33.12 -8.34
N PRO A 140 23.44 34.29 -7.87
CA PRO A 140 24.87 34.49 -7.64
C PRO A 140 25.41 33.43 -6.69
N ALA A 141 26.62 32.94 -6.97
CA ALA A 141 27.28 31.92 -6.14
C ALA A 141 27.58 32.42 -4.72
N ASP A 142 27.75 33.73 -4.54
CA ASP A 142 28.00 34.37 -3.26
C ASP A 142 27.13 35.64 -3.12
N LEU A 143 26.04 35.51 -2.38
CA LEU A 143 25.14 36.63 -2.08
C LEU A 143 25.79 37.68 -1.18
N ASN A 144 26.76 37.30 -0.36
CA ASN A 144 27.47 38.24 0.51
C ASN A 144 28.41 39.14 -0.30
N ALA A 145 29.07 38.59 -1.33
CA ALA A 145 29.85 39.37 -2.27
C ALA A 145 28.98 40.40 -3.04
N GLU A 146 27.79 40.02 -3.49
CA GLU A 146 26.84 40.95 -4.13
C GLU A 146 26.33 42.02 -3.16
N LEU A 147 26.05 41.67 -1.89
CA LEU A 147 25.67 42.61 -0.86
C LEU A 147 26.77 43.66 -0.58
N ILE A 148 28.03 43.23 -0.55
CA ILE A 148 29.18 44.13 -0.40
C ILE A 148 29.24 45.10 -1.58
N LYS A 149 29.10 44.63 -2.83
CA LYS A 149 29.08 45.51 -4.03
C LYS A 149 27.98 46.57 -3.94
N LEU A 150 26.75 46.18 -3.59
CA LEU A 150 25.63 47.10 -3.43
C LEU A 150 25.89 48.13 -2.32
N THR A 151 26.48 47.70 -1.21
CA THR A 151 26.86 48.61 -0.10
C THR A 151 27.91 49.61 -0.54
N THR A 152 28.93 49.17 -1.29
CA THR A 152 29.94 50.07 -1.86
C THR A 152 29.33 51.09 -2.82
N ILE A 153 28.43 50.66 -3.72
CA ILE A 153 27.71 51.55 -4.63
C ILE A 153 26.85 52.56 -3.85
N GLY A 154 26.12 52.10 -2.83
CA GLY A 154 25.32 52.97 -1.97
C GLY A 154 26.15 54.03 -1.26
N ASN A 155 27.33 53.66 -0.74
CA ASN A 155 28.27 54.61 -0.13
C ASN A 155 28.86 55.59 -1.15
N ALA A 156 29.13 55.15 -2.38
CA ALA A 156 29.59 56.04 -3.45
C ALA A 156 28.52 57.05 -3.88
N ILE A 157 27.25 56.64 -3.91
CA ILE A 157 26.11 57.53 -4.22
C ILE A 157 25.84 58.51 -3.08
N ASN A 158 25.88 58.03 -1.82
CA ASN A 158 25.51 58.82 -0.65
C ASN A 158 26.66 59.67 -0.08
N GLY A 159 27.91 59.29 -0.35
CA GLY A 159 29.13 59.92 0.18
C GLY A 159 29.87 60.79 -0.84
N ASN A 160 29.14 61.57 -1.65
CA ASN A 160 29.65 62.21 -2.86
C ASN A 160 30.61 63.42 -2.63
N GLY A 161 31.73 63.20 -1.93
CA GLY A 161 32.85 64.15 -1.86
C GLY A 161 33.44 64.49 -3.24
N ASN A 162 33.22 63.67 -4.27
CA ASN A 162 33.68 63.94 -5.64
C ASN A 162 32.85 65.00 -6.39
N VAL A 163 31.55 65.15 -6.11
CA VAL A 163 30.74 66.21 -6.75
C VAL A 163 31.06 67.56 -6.12
N THR A 164 31.31 67.58 -4.82
CA THR A 164 31.83 68.73 -4.07
C THR A 164 33.15 69.24 -4.64
N GLU A 165 34.17 68.38 -4.75
CA GLU A 165 35.50 68.77 -5.22
C GLU A 165 35.49 69.16 -6.72
N ALA A 166 34.71 68.47 -7.54
CA ALA A 166 34.54 68.84 -8.95
C ALA A 166 33.82 70.19 -9.10
N ALA A 167 32.75 70.43 -8.34
CA ALA A 167 32.04 71.72 -8.32
C ALA A 167 32.95 72.85 -7.82
N LYS A 168 33.74 72.59 -6.78
CA LYS A 168 34.76 73.50 -6.25
C LYS A 168 35.80 73.86 -7.31
N ALA A 169 36.38 72.88 -7.99
CA ALA A 169 37.39 73.09 -9.04
C ALA A 169 36.84 73.89 -10.24
N VAL A 170 35.62 73.59 -10.69
CA VAL A 170 34.95 74.32 -11.77
C VAL A 170 34.67 75.76 -11.35
N LEU A 171 34.23 75.98 -10.11
CA LEU A 171 33.96 77.31 -9.57
C LEU A 171 35.26 78.14 -9.46
N GLU A 172 36.34 77.59 -8.90
CA GLU A 172 37.64 78.26 -8.81
C GLU A 172 38.17 78.65 -10.20
N SER A 173 38.07 77.74 -11.17
CA SER A 173 38.49 78.00 -12.55
C SER A 173 37.68 79.13 -13.18
N SER A 174 36.36 79.14 -12.95
CA SER A 174 35.45 80.16 -13.47
C SER A 174 35.72 81.53 -12.87
N PHE A 175 35.94 81.61 -11.54
CA PHE A 175 36.31 82.86 -10.87
C PHE A 175 37.65 83.41 -11.35
N LYS A 176 38.69 82.56 -11.44
CA LYS A 176 40.01 82.98 -11.95
C LYS A 176 39.93 83.52 -13.37
N LYS A 177 39.13 82.88 -14.23
CA LYS A 177 38.90 83.33 -15.60
C LYS A 177 38.19 84.69 -15.65
N ALA A 178 37.10 84.85 -14.90
CA ALA A 178 36.34 86.10 -14.87
C ALA A 178 37.19 87.29 -14.37
N ILE A 179 38.02 87.07 -13.34
CA ILE A 179 38.97 88.07 -12.84
C ILE A 179 39.96 88.46 -13.94
N LYS A 180 40.57 87.48 -14.64
CA LYS A 180 41.51 87.76 -15.73
C LYS A 180 40.88 88.54 -16.88
N GLU A 181 39.61 88.26 -17.20
CA GLU A 181 38.88 88.92 -18.28
C GLU A 181 38.41 90.35 -17.91
N ALA A 182 38.33 90.69 -16.62
CA ALA A 182 37.88 91.99 -16.16
C ALA A 182 38.91 93.14 -16.33
N GLY A 183 40.18 92.83 -16.63
CA GLY A 183 41.26 93.83 -16.74
C GLY A 183 41.69 94.40 -15.39
N GLU A 184 42.68 95.32 -15.38
CA GLU A 184 43.30 95.85 -14.14
C GLU A 184 42.27 96.53 -13.22
N ASP A 185 41.45 97.45 -13.76
CA ASP A 185 40.49 98.22 -12.96
C ASP A 185 39.30 97.36 -12.47
N GLY A 186 38.89 96.34 -13.23
CA GLY A 186 37.75 95.47 -12.89
C GLY A 186 38.10 94.31 -11.96
N SER A 187 39.37 93.90 -11.92
CA SER A 187 39.83 92.74 -11.14
C SER A 187 39.66 92.92 -9.64
N GLU A 188 39.90 94.11 -9.11
CA GLU A 188 39.87 94.37 -7.66
C GLU A 188 38.44 94.43 -7.11
N TRP A 189 37.53 95.09 -7.85
CA TRP A 189 36.10 95.05 -7.54
C TRP A 189 35.55 93.62 -7.57
N LEU A 190 35.85 92.86 -8.62
CA LEU A 190 35.35 91.49 -8.78
C LEU A 190 35.89 90.53 -7.72
N LYS A 191 37.17 90.68 -7.32
CA LYS A 191 37.76 89.90 -6.22
C LYS A 191 37.03 90.14 -4.89
N ASN A 192 36.63 91.38 -4.61
CA ASN A 192 35.91 91.72 -3.38
C ASN A 192 34.46 91.20 -3.41
N GLU A 193 33.77 91.36 -4.55
CA GLU A 193 32.39 90.88 -4.71
C GLU A 193 32.30 89.35 -4.56
N ILE A 194 33.23 88.60 -5.17
CA ILE A 194 33.29 87.14 -5.04
C ILE A 194 33.51 86.73 -3.57
N LYS A 195 34.39 87.44 -2.84
CA LYS A 195 34.62 87.18 -1.40
C LYS A 195 33.37 87.44 -0.56
N GLU A 196 32.58 88.44 -0.89
CA GLU A 196 31.32 88.70 -0.19
C GLU A 196 30.29 87.60 -0.46
N ILE A 197 30.09 87.21 -1.72
CA ILE A 197 29.11 86.18 -2.13
C ILE A 197 29.41 84.84 -1.47
N VAL A 198 30.67 84.40 -1.51
CA VAL A 198 31.09 83.10 -0.93
C VAL A 198 31.13 83.09 0.60
N SER A 199 31.10 84.26 1.24
CA SER A 199 30.99 84.39 2.70
C SER A 199 29.53 84.37 3.19
N GLN A 200 28.56 84.38 2.28
CA GLN A 200 27.14 84.36 2.65
C GLN A 200 26.74 82.97 3.19
N PRO A 201 25.93 82.91 4.26
CA PRO A 201 25.50 81.64 4.86
C PRO A 201 24.59 80.80 3.96
N SER A 202 24.02 81.41 2.91
CA SER A 202 23.23 80.74 1.87
C SER A 202 24.06 80.14 0.74
N PHE A 203 25.39 80.31 0.75
CA PHE A 203 26.26 79.73 -0.27
C PHE A 203 26.57 78.27 0.06
N GLU A 204 25.76 77.36 -0.47
CA GLU A 204 25.79 75.92 -0.16
C GLU A 204 26.76 75.10 -1.06
N ILE A 205 27.89 75.68 -1.48
CA ILE A 205 28.98 74.83 -1.99
C ILE A 205 29.71 74.30 -0.76
N PRO A 206 30.00 72.98 -0.66
CA PRO A 206 30.61 72.46 0.55
C PRO A 206 32.06 72.96 0.62
N THR A 207 32.24 74.11 1.26
CA THR A 207 33.50 74.48 1.89
C THR A 207 33.57 73.62 3.14
N ASP A 208 33.86 72.33 2.99
CA ASP A 208 34.39 71.60 4.13
C ASP A 208 35.54 72.46 4.68
N SER A 209 35.46 72.81 5.96
CA SER A 209 36.46 73.64 6.64
C SER A 209 37.88 73.08 6.52
N SER A 210 38.00 71.78 6.19
CA SER A 210 39.27 71.10 5.97
C SER A 210 40.00 71.51 4.69
N SER A 211 39.31 72.13 3.71
CA SER A 211 39.88 72.58 2.44
C SER A 211 39.03 73.71 1.81
N PRO A 212 39.19 74.97 2.24
CA PRO A 212 38.50 76.10 1.62
C PRO A 212 38.91 76.31 0.15
N LEU A 213 38.11 77.06 -0.61
CA LEU A 213 38.49 77.54 -1.94
C LEU A 213 39.85 78.26 -1.86
N SER A 214 40.75 78.01 -2.82
CA SER A 214 42.04 78.70 -2.86
C SER A 214 41.84 80.14 -3.32
N TRP A 215 42.18 81.11 -2.46
CA TRP A 215 42.06 82.56 -2.71
C TRP A 215 43.37 83.20 -3.17
N ASP A 216 44.38 82.40 -3.50
CA ASP A 216 45.67 82.86 -4.02
C ASP A 216 45.50 83.17 -5.52
N TRP A 217 45.07 84.40 -5.82
CA TRP A 217 44.69 84.89 -7.16
C TRP A 217 45.38 86.19 -7.54
#